data_AF-H2ZTR9-F1
#
_entry.id   AF-H2ZTR9-F1
#
_cell.length_a   1.000
_cell.length_b   1.000
_cell.length_c   1.000
_cell.angle_alpha   90.00
_cell.angle_beta   90.00
_cell.angle_gamma   90.00
#
_symmetry.space_group_name_H-M   'P 1'
#
loop_
_entity.id
_entity.type
_entity.pdbx_description
1 polymer ?
#
loop_
_entity_poly.entity_id
_entity_poly.type
_entity_poly.pdbx_seq_one_letter_code
_entity_poly.pdbx_strand_id
1 'polypeptide(L)'
;RSLGEELNCSECQEVFKDPVTLNCGHNFCRECVCEYWKTTSPSCPICKADSAIFDLTTNITMRNIIEAYKKEVKKFKAESEYICSQHGEALKLYCMVDQEAICIICQTSRKHENHKCLPIKEAAQESKEEFKKSLKSLQDIQRKTTDFKEKYRINLKITHDQREKTEKQIKKKFVKLHQFLYEEERNLLADLKKEMEEKEQNMREMEENIVQDLTYVSKTITDIQQKLDEEDQIFLMVTRRKLLF
;
A
#
# COMPACT_ATOMS: atom_id res chain seq x y z
N ARG A 1 30.75 32.95 9.92
CA ARG A 1 30.35 31.73 10.67
C ARG A 1 30.37 32.09 12.13
N SER A 2 29.29 31.82 12.85
CA SER A 2 29.26 32.06 14.30
C SER A 2 29.91 30.88 15.02
N LEU A 3 30.54 31.11 16.17
CA LEU A 3 31.16 30.04 16.97
C LEU A 3 30.15 28.93 17.34
N GLY A 4 28.85 29.26 17.40
CA GLY A 4 27.78 28.29 17.67
C GLY A 4 27.57 27.27 16.55
N GLU A 5 27.77 27.65 15.29
CA GLU A 5 27.63 26.74 14.13
C GLU A 5 28.77 25.70 14.09
N GLU A 6 29.94 26.06 14.60
CA GLU A 6 31.12 25.17 14.64
C GLU A 6 31.05 24.13 15.76
N LEU A 7 30.09 24.27 16.68
CA LEU A 7 29.86 23.36 17.80
C LEU A 7 28.68 22.39 17.57
N ASN A 8 28.19 22.31 16.33
CA ASN A 8 27.06 21.45 15.97
C ASN A 8 27.51 20.12 15.36
N CYS A 9 26.80 19.06 15.72
CA CYS A 9 26.95 17.74 15.13
C CYS A 9 26.35 17.70 13.73
N SER A 10 27.08 17.18 12.75
CA SER A 10 26.58 17.06 11.37
C SER A 10 25.42 16.06 11.22
N GLU A 11 25.27 15.13 12.16
CA GLU A 11 24.21 14.11 12.09
C GLU A 11 22.87 14.62 12.64
N CYS A 12 22.87 15.22 13.84
CA CYS A 12 21.64 15.74 14.45
C CYS A 12 21.42 17.25 14.24
N GLN A 13 22.41 17.97 13.72
CA GLN A 13 22.39 19.43 13.52
C GLN A 13 22.20 20.24 14.81
N GLU A 14 22.42 19.61 15.96
CA GLU A 14 22.38 20.23 17.28
C GLU A 14 23.77 20.37 17.89
N VAL A 15 23.93 21.26 18.88
CA VAL A 15 25.16 21.39 19.66
C VAL A 15 25.57 20.04 20.22
N PHE A 16 26.84 19.64 20.10
CA PHE A 16 27.25 18.29 20.48
C PHE A 16 26.83 17.92 21.91
N LYS A 17 26.20 16.74 22.03
CA LYS A 17 25.86 16.08 23.29
C LYS A 17 26.79 14.89 23.45
N ASP A 18 27.62 14.94 24.49
CA ASP A 18 28.68 13.96 24.73
C ASP A 18 29.57 13.75 23.48
N PRO A 19 30.35 14.78 23.08
CA PRO A 19 31.10 14.78 21.83
C PRO A 19 32.18 13.70 21.81
N VAL A 20 32.20 12.87 20.77
CA VAL A 20 33.25 11.86 20.53
C VAL A 20 34.03 12.23 19.27
N THR A 21 35.32 11.94 19.24
CA THR A 21 36.18 12.18 18.07
C THR A 21 36.53 10.84 17.45
N LEU A 22 36.27 10.70 16.14
CA LEU A 22 36.71 9.52 15.38
C LEU A 22 38.17 9.67 14.95
N ASN A 23 38.81 8.57 14.50
CA ASN A 23 40.21 8.57 14.06
C ASN A 23 40.54 9.59 12.97
N CYS A 24 39.56 9.91 12.12
CA CYS A 24 39.69 10.93 11.08
C CYS A 24 39.64 12.37 11.62
N GLY A 25 39.50 12.57 12.94
CA GLY A 25 39.42 13.89 13.58
C GLY A 25 38.03 14.52 13.60
N HIS A 26 37.04 13.91 12.94
CA HIS A 26 35.66 14.41 12.95
C HIS A 26 34.97 14.14 14.30
N ASN A 27 34.17 15.12 14.74
CA ASN A 27 33.48 15.10 16.02
C ASN A 27 31.99 14.87 15.80
N PHE A 28 31.36 14.10 16.69
CA PHE A 28 29.93 13.75 16.63
C PHE A 28 29.37 13.59 18.04
N CYS A 29 28.05 13.60 18.21
CA CYS A 29 27.45 13.09 19.44
C CYS A 29 27.68 11.58 19.52
N ARG A 30 28.02 11.05 20.70
CA ARG A 30 28.18 9.60 20.91
C ARG A 30 27.00 8.81 20.36
N GLU A 31 25.79 9.25 20.70
CA GLU A 31 24.54 8.60 20.30
C GLU A 31 24.37 8.56 18.77
N CYS A 32 24.73 9.64 18.06
CA CYS A 32 24.66 9.70 16.60
C CYS A 32 25.61 8.70 15.94
N VAL A 33 26.83 8.56 16.45
CA VAL A 33 27.80 7.57 15.93
C VAL A 33 27.32 6.16 16.22
N CYS A 34 26.85 5.89 17.44
CA CYS A 34 26.33 4.58 17.82
C CYS A 34 25.13 4.17 16.94
N GLU A 35 24.22 5.09 16.65
CA GLU A 35 23.06 4.81 15.79
C GLU A 35 23.49 4.53 14.34
N TYR A 36 24.41 5.33 13.80
CA TYR A 36 24.96 5.12 12.47
C TYR A 36 25.60 3.72 12.34
N TRP A 37 26.44 3.32 13.31
CA TRP A 37 27.10 2.01 13.31
C TRP A 37 26.19 0.80 13.55
N LYS A 38 24.92 0.99 13.95
CA LYS A 38 23.96 -0.13 13.97
C LYS A 38 23.58 -0.61 12.58
N THR A 39 23.62 0.29 11.59
CA THR A 39 23.14 0.03 10.22
C THR A 39 24.25 -0.07 9.19
N THR A 40 25.46 0.36 9.54
CA THR A 40 26.64 0.36 8.67
C THR A 40 27.87 -0.20 9.38
N SER A 41 28.88 -0.64 8.64
CA SER A 41 30.18 -0.93 9.22
C SER A 41 30.74 0.30 9.97
N PRO A 42 31.50 0.10 11.07
CA PRO A 42 32.08 1.18 11.86
C PRO A 42 32.97 2.11 11.02
N SER A 43 32.42 3.25 10.61
CA SER A 43 33.05 4.22 9.73
C SER A 43 32.61 5.64 10.08
N CYS A 44 33.36 6.64 9.64
CA CYS A 44 33.00 8.04 9.84
C CYS A 44 31.79 8.43 8.96
N PRO A 45 30.72 9.02 9.53
CA PRO A 45 29.57 9.49 8.76
C PRO A 45 29.93 10.49 7.64
N ILE A 46 30.93 11.35 7.86
CA ILE A 46 31.35 12.40 6.91
C ILE A 46 32.28 11.85 5.83
N CYS A 47 33.45 11.34 6.22
CA CYS A 47 34.51 11.00 5.27
C CYS A 47 34.60 9.51 4.92
N LYS A 48 33.74 8.67 5.53
CA LYS A 48 33.67 7.22 5.35
C LYS A 48 34.95 6.45 5.72
N ALA A 49 35.94 7.11 6.32
CA ALA A 49 37.13 6.45 6.84
C ALA A 49 36.74 5.43 7.92
N ASP A 50 37.36 4.24 7.88
CA ASP A 50 37.10 3.17 8.83
C ASP A 50 37.43 3.63 10.26
N SER A 51 36.47 3.43 11.15
CA SER A 51 36.66 3.69 12.56
C SER A 51 37.15 2.40 13.21
N ALA A 52 38.47 2.20 13.18
CA ALA A 52 39.11 1.07 13.88
C ALA A 52 38.89 1.07 15.41
N ILE A 53 38.23 2.10 15.95
CA ILE A 53 37.87 2.25 17.36
C ILE A 53 36.38 1.92 17.54
N PHE A 54 36.12 0.88 18.33
CA PHE A 54 34.78 0.52 18.80
C PHE A 54 34.44 1.15 20.17
N ASP A 55 35.48 1.51 20.94
CA ASP A 55 35.32 2.14 22.25
C ASP A 55 35.41 3.66 22.13
N LEU A 56 34.27 4.30 21.84
CA LEU A 56 34.18 5.73 21.71
C LEU A 56 34.47 6.39 23.08
N THR A 57 35.53 7.18 23.18
CA THR A 57 35.79 8.00 24.36
C THR A 57 35.27 9.41 24.14
N THR A 58 34.72 10.03 25.18
CA THR A 58 34.25 11.41 25.04
C THR A 58 35.45 12.36 24.93
N ASN A 59 35.42 13.23 23.93
CA ASN A 59 36.30 14.38 23.82
C ASN A 59 35.98 15.41 24.91
N ILE A 60 36.72 15.30 26.03
CA ILE A 60 36.58 16.18 27.19
C ILE A 60 36.84 17.64 26.83
N THR A 61 37.80 17.91 25.94
CA THR A 61 38.12 19.27 25.48
C THR A 61 36.92 19.90 24.76
N MET A 62 36.30 19.17 23.85
CA MET A 62 35.12 19.64 23.13
C MET A 62 33.94 19.85 24.08
N ARG A 63 33.74 18.95 25.05
CA ARG A 63 32.73 19.12 26.11
C ARG A 63 32.96 20.42 26.90
N ASN A 64 34.19 20.69 27.31
CA ASN A 64 34.54 21.91 28.07
C ASN A 64 34.29 23.19 27.25
N ILE A 65 34.64 23.19 25.96
CA ILE A 65 34.37 24.31 25.05
C ILE A 65 32.86 24.58 24.93
N ILE A 66 32.06 23.51 24.76
CA ILE A 66 30.60 23.61 24.69
C ILE A 66 30.01 24.17 25.99
N GLU A 67 30.54 23.76 27.14
CA GLU A 67 30.10 24.27 28.44
C GLU A 67 30.45 25.74 28.65
N ALA A 68 31.66 26.17 28.24
CA ALA A 68 32.08 27.56 28.30
C ALA A 68 31.19 28.45 27.41
N TYR A 69 30.93 28.01 26.17
CA TYR A 69 30.02 28.69 25.24
C TYR A 69 28.60 28.82 25.83
N LYS A 70 28.07 27.74 26.43
CA LYS A 70 26.75 27.77 27.10
C LYS A 70 26.69 28.76 28.26
N LYS A 71 27.80 29.00 28.98
CA LYS A 71 27.87 29.98 30.07
C LYS A 71 27.91 31.42 29.55
N GLU A 72 28.71 31.69 28.53
CA GLU A 72 28.79 33.00 27.86
C GLU A 72 27.44 33.44 27.29
N VAL A 73 26.77 32.55 26.55
CA VAL A 73 25.44 32.82 25.97
C VAL A 73 24.38 33.12 27.05
N LYS A 74 24.50 32.49 28.24
CA LYS A 74 23.61 32.78 29.37
C LYS A 74 23.86 34.16 29.98
N LYS A 75 25.11 34.63 30.01
CA LYS A 75 25.48 35.94 30.55
C LYS A 75 24.93 37.08 29.68
N PHE A 76 25.11 36.98 28.35
CA PHE A 76 24.57 37.96 27.40
C PHE A 76 23.03 38.08 27.40
N LYS A 77 22.31 37.02 27.80
CA LYS A 77 20.85 37.04 27.91
C LYS A 77 20.32 37.74 29.15
N ALA A 78 21.14 37.98 30.18
CA ALA A 78 20.71 38.58 31.43
C ALA A 78 20.83 40.13 31.43
N GLU A 79 21.67 40.70 30.56
CA GLU A 79 22.02 42.14 30.54
C GLU A 79 21.39 42.93 29.37
N SER A 80 20.65 42.29 28.46
CA SER A 80 20.00 43.00 27.34
C SER A 80 18.64 43.60 27.72
N GLU A 81 18.64 44.67 28.53
CA GLU A 81 17.47 45.55 28.60
C GLU A 81 17.31 46.28 27.26
N TYR A 82 16.13 46.18 26.65
CA TYR A 82 15.82 46.90 25.42
C TYR A 82 15.66 48.39 25.75
N ILE A 83 16.48 49.24 25.13
CA ILE A 83 16.55 50.68 25.43
C ILE A 83 15.83 51.49 24.35
N CYS A 84 15.15 52.55 24.76
CA CYS A 84 14.54 53.52 23.87
C CYS A 84 15.61 54.29 23.09
N SER A 85 15.58 54.20 21.76
CA SER A 85 16.53 54.89 20.88
C SER A 85 16.46 56.42 20.97
N GLN A 86 15.32 56.98 21.37
CA GLN A 86 15.13 58.43 21.46
C GLN A 86 15.56 59.03 22.81
N HIS A 87 15.42 58.27 23.89
CA HIS A 87 15.56 58.80 25.26
C HIS A 87 16.65 58.10 26.08
N GLY A 88 17.23 57.00 25.60
CA GLY A 88 18.24 56.23 26.34
C GLY A 88 17.70 55.49 27.56
N GLU A 89 16.37 55.53 27.78
CA GLU A 89 15.69 54.90 28.91
C GLU A 89 15.17 53.51 28.57
N ALA A 90 15.12 52.61 29.55
CA ALA A 90 14.62 51.26 29.37
C ALA A 90 13.15 51.25 28.91
N LEU A 91 12.84 50.41 27.93
CA LEU A 91 11.47 50.18 27.48
C LEU A 91 10.72 49.38 28.55
N LYS A 92 9.72 50.01 29.18
CA LYS A 92 8.94 49.42 30.28
C LYS A 92 7.45 49.37 30.02
N LEU A 93 6.96 50.14 29.05
CA LEU A 93 5.55 50.27 28.71
C LEU A 93 5.29 49.81 27.26
N TYR A 94 4.06 49.43 26.97
CA TYR A 94 3.58 49.06 25.65
C TYR A 94 2.37 49.93 25.31
N CYS A 95 2.44 50.65 24.20
CA CYS A 95 1.33 51.44 23.69
C CYS A 95 0.38 50.54 22.91
N MET A 96 -0.87 50.41 23.36
CA MET A 96 -1.86 49.52 22.72
C MET A 96 -2.37 50.07 21.37
N VAL A 97 -2.30 51.39 21.17
CA VAL A 97 -2.77 52.06 19.95
C VAL A 97 -1.74 51.91 18.83
N ASP A 98 -0.49 52.27 19.13
CA ASP A 98 0.60 52.25 18.15
C ASP A 98 1.30 50.89 18.05
N GLN A 99 0.98 49.96 18.96
CA GLN A 99 1.53 48.60 19.06
C GLN A 99 3.05 48.53 19.24
N GLU A 100 3.62 49.51 19.94
CA GLU A 100 5.07 49.65 20.15
C GLU A 100 5.46 49.68 21.63
N ALA A 101 6.63 49.13 21.95
CA ALA A 101 7.23 49.22 23.27
C ALA A 101 7.89 50.59 23.45
N ILE A 102 7.58 51.29 24.54
CA ILE A 102 8.00 52.65 24.82
C ILE A 102 8.59 52.79 26.23
N CYS A 103 9.40 53.83 26.44
CA CYS A 103 9.89 54.20 27.78
C CYS A 103 8.90 55.14 28.50
N ILE A 104 9.16 55.43 29.78
CA ILE A 104 8.31 56.32 30.58
C ILE A 104 8.25 57.76 30.06
N ILE A 105 9.30 58.23 29.38
CA ILE A 105 9.37 59.58 28.81
C ILE A 105 8.53 59.65 27.53
N CYS A 106 8.55 58.60 26.70
CA CYS A 106 7.68 58.51 25.52
C CYS A 106 6.20 58.62 25.88
N GLN A 107 5.76 58.07 27.02
CA GLN A 107 4.36 58.10 27.43
C GLN A 107 3.84 59.54 27.65
N THR A 108 4.68 60.44 28.14
CA THR A 108 4.32 61.85 28.36
C THR A 108 4.54 62.73 27.14
N SER A 109 5.12 62.18 26.07
CA SER A 109 5.32 62.89 24.82
C SER A 109 3.98 63.11 24.10
N ARG A 110 3.90 64.18 23.29
CA ARG A 110 2.73 64.46 22.44
C ARG A 110 2.39 63.31 21.49
N LYS A 111 3.36 62.45 21.14
CA LYS A 111 3.15 61.31 20.23
C LYS A 111 2.20 60.26 20.84
N HIS A 112 2.29 60.02 22.15
CA HIS A 112 1.48 59.01 22.85
C HIS A 112 0.49 59.65 23.83
N GLU A 113 0.18 60.94 23.63
CA GLU A 113 -0.75 61.68 24.45
C GLU A 113 -2.14 61.02 24.39
N ASN A 114 -2.70 60.69 25.57
CA ASN A 114 -3.96 59.97 25.73
C ASN A 114 -3.99 58.52 25.20
N HIS A 115 -2.87 57.94 24.75
CA HIS A 115 -2.84 56.54 24.34
C HIS A 115 -2.85 55.61 25.57
N LYS A 116 -3.66 54.54 25.50
CA LYS A 116 -3.65 53.51 26.53
C LYS A 116 -2.32 52.76 26.50
N CYS A 117 -1.53 52.91 27.56
CA CYS A 117 -0.25 52.24 27.74
C CYS A 117 -0.32 51.30 28.95
N LEU A 118 0.22 50.10 28.81
CA LEU A 118 0.32 49.11 29.89
C LEU A 118 1.79 48.78 30.15
N PRO A 119 2.16 48.35 31.37
CA PRO A 119 3.46 47.73 31.60
C PRO A 119 3.69 46.57 30.63
N ILE A 120 4.89 46.46 30.05
CA ILE A 120 5.22 45.43 29.05
C ILE A 120 4.90 44.03 29.58
N LYS A 121 5.14 43.77 30.87
CA LYS A 121 4.85 42.47 31.48
C LYS A 121 3.35 42.13 31.43
N GLU A 122 2.48 43.11 31.63
CA GLU A 122 1.02 42.94 31.61
C GLU A 122 0.52 42.75 30.17
N ALA A 123 0.91 43.64 29.26
CA ALA A 123 0.57 43.52 27.83
C ALA A 123 1.06 42.19 27.24
N ALA A 124 2.30 41.78 27.55
CA ALA A 124 2.83 40.50 27.12
C ALA A 124 2.07 39.31 27.74
N GLN A 125 1.58 39.44 28.98
CA GLN A 125 0.81 38.39 29.62
C GLN A 125 -0.57 38.22 28.97
N GLU A 126 -1.27 39.32 28.66
CA GLU A 126 -2.55 39.28 27.93
C GLU A 126 -2.38 38.63 26.56
N SER A 127 -1.40 39.08 25.77
CA SER A 127 -1.11 38.48 24.45
C SER A 127 -0.72 37.02 24.56
N LYS A 128 0.07 36.63 25.57
CA LYS A 128 0.44 35.21 25.80
C LYS A 128 -0.78 34.36 26.12
N GLU A 129 -1.73 34.84 26.91
CA GLU A 129 -2.96 34.09 27.21
C GLU A 129 -3.84 33.92 25.96
N GLU A 130 -3.93 34.94 25.11
CA GLU A 130 -4.62 34.82 23.82
C GLU A 130 -3.94 33.81 22.89
N PHE A 131 -2.60 33.89 22.75
CA PHE A 131 -1.84 32.91 21.98
C PHE A 131 -1.97 31.49 22.54
N LYS A 132 -2.03 31.30 23.86
CA LYS A 132 -2.27 29.99 24.47
C LYS A 132 -3.64 29.42 24.09
N LYS A 133 -4.69 30.25 24.04
CA LYS A 133 -6.04 29.82 23.60
C LYS A 133 -6.01 29.38 22.15
N SER A 134 -5.41 30.20 21.27
CA SER A 134 -5.25 29.89 19.85
C SER A 134 -4.40 28.64 19.63
N LEU A 135 -3.30 28.47 20.37
CA LEU A 135 -2.45 27.29 20.31
C LEU A 135 -3.21 26.02 20.68
N LYS A 136 -3.99 26.04 21.77
CA LYS A 136 -4.83 24.89 22.17
C LYS A 136 -5.84 24.54 21.07
N SER A 137 -6.50 25.54 20.49
CA SER A 137 -7.46 25.34 19.40
C SER A 137 -6.79 24.70 18.17
N LEU A 138 -5.63 25.20 17.76
CA LEU A 138 -4.87 24.65 16.64
C LEU A 138 -4.38 23.22 16.91
N GLN A 139 -3.93 22.93 18.13
CA GLN A 139 -3.54 21.57 18.53
C GLN A 139 -4.73 20.59 18.48
N ASP A 140 -5.92 21.02 18.90
CA ASP A 140 -7.13 20.20 18.80
C ASP A 140 -7.53 19.94 17.34
N ILE A 141 -7.42 20.96 16.47
CA ILE A 141 -7.65 20.81 15.03
C ILE A 141 -6.63 19.85 14.42
N GLN A 142 -5.35 19.98 14.78
CA GLN A 142 -4.28 19.09 14.32
C GLN A 142 -4.55 17.64 14.71
N ARG A 143 -4.94 17.40 15.97
CA ARG A 143 -5.30 16.05 16.45
C ARG A 143 -6.45 15.47 15.65
N LYS A 144 -7.58 16.20 15.56
CA LYS A 144 -8.77 15.75 14.81
C LYS A 144 -8.45 15.47 13.34
N THR A 145 -7.67 16.34 12.69
CA THR A 145 -7.28 16.17 11.29
C THR A 145 -6.42 14.93 11.09
N THR A 146 -5.52 14.64 12.04
CA THR A 146 -4.68 13.44 12.02
C THR A 146 -5.51 12.16 12.20
N ASP A 147 -6.46 12.18 13.14
CA ASP A 147 -7.38 11.05 13.37
C ASP A 147 -8.24 10.76 12.13
N PHE A 148 -8.77 11.82 11.50
CA PHE A 148 -9.52 11.68 10.24
C PHE A 148 -8.65 11.12 9.13
N LYS A 149 -7.42 11.63 8.95
CA LYS A 149 -6.47 11.12 7.94
C LYS A 149 -6.23 9.62 8.10
N GLU A 150 -6.01 9.16 9.33
CA GLU A 150 -5.77 7.74 9.60
C GLU A 150 -7.01 6.88 9.34
N LYS A 151 -8.20 7.37 9.72
CA LYS A 151 -9.46 6.69 9.42
C LYS A 151 -9.68 6.51 7.91
N TYR A 152 -9.41 7.55 7.11
CA TYR A 152 -9.50 7.46 5.65
C TYR A 152 -8.46 6.49 5.06
N ARG A 153 -7.23 6.47 5.59
CA ARG A 153 -6.18 5.53 5.19
C ARG A 153 -6.61 4.08 5.43
N ILE A 154 -7.18 3.79 6.60
CA ILE A 154 -7.69 2.45 6.94
C ILE A 154 -8.86 2.07 6.01
N ASN A 155 -9.81 2.97 5.78
CA ASN A 155 -10.95 2.72 4.88
C ASN A 155 -10.52 2.42 3.44
N LEU A 156 -9.52 3.13 2.93
CA LEU A 156 -8.95 2.87 1.61
C LEU A 156 -8.36 1.45 1.53
N LYS A 157 -7.62 1.03 2.57
CA LYS A 157 -7.06 -0.33 2.64
C LYS A 157 -8.16 -1.40 2.67
N ILE A 158 -9.18 -1.21 3.50
CA ILE A 158 -10.34 -2.13 3.57
C ILE A 158 -11.02 -2.23 2.21
N THR A 159 -11.23 -1.11 1.52
CA THR A 159 -11.87 -1.07 0.20
C THR A 159 -11.04 -1.83 -0.84
N HIS A 160 -9.71 -1.70 -0.79
CA HIS A 160 -8.80 -2.44 -1.67
C HIS A 160 -8.86 -3.95 -1.40
N ASP A 161 -8.75 -4.35 -0.13
CA ASP A 161 -8.81 -5.76 0.28
C ASP A 161 -10.16 -6.40 -0.09
N GLN A 162 -11.27 -5.64 0.04
CA GLN A 162 -12.59 -6.09 -0.38
C GLN A 162 -12.67 -6.25 -1.90
N ARG A 163 -12.15 -5.31 -2.67
CA ARG A 163 -12.08 -5.41 -4.14
C ARG A 163 -11.36 -6.69 -4.57
N GLU A 164 -10.16 -6.93 -4.05
CA GLU A 164 -9.38 -8.12 -4.39
C GLU A 164 -10.10 -9.42 -4.02
N LYS A 165 -10.72 -9.47 -2.83
CA LYS A 165 -11.50 -10.63 -2.38
C LYS A 165 -12.68 -10.89 -3.32
N THR A 166 -13.44 -9.85 -3.66
CA THR A 166 -14.58 -9.97 -4.56
C THR A 166 -14.15 -10.40 -5.95
N GLU A 167 -13.07 -9.83 -6.49
CA GLU A 167 -12.53 -10.22 -7.80
C GLU A 167 -12.12 -11.70 -7.82
N LYS A 168 -11.42 -12.17 -6.78
CA LYS A 168 -11.05 -13.59 -6.63
C LYS A 168 -12.27 -14.49 -6.55
N GLN A 169 -13.32 -14.07 -5.83
CA GLN A 169 -14.56 -14.84 -5.73
C GLN A 169 -15.30 -14.91 -7.07
N ILE A 170 -15.38 -13.80 -7.81
CA ILE A 170 -15.97 -13.77 -9.16
C ILE A 170 -15.21 -14.73 -10.07
N LYS A 171 -13.88 -14.61 -10.17
CA LYS A 171 -13.04 -15.50 -10.98
C LYS A 171 -13.25 -16.97 -10.61
N LYS A 172 -13.26 -17.30 -9.32
CA LYS A 172 -13.49 -18.68 -8.84
C LYS A 172 -14.86 -19.22 -9.23
N LYS A 173 -15.92 -18.39 -9.19
CA LYS A 173 -17.26 -18.79 -9.62
C LYS A 173 -17.31 -19.06 -11.13
N PHE A 174 -16.67 -18.21 -11.94
CA PHE A 174 -16.61 -18.42 -13.39
C PHE A 174 -15.81 -19.67 -13.77
N VAL A 175 -14.69 -19.97 -13.10
CA VAL A 175 -13.96 -21.23 -13.32
C VAL A 175 -14.85 -22.44 -13.09
N LYS A 176 -15.62 -22.46 -11.99
CA LYS A 176 -16.57 -23.54 -11.71
C LYS A 176 -17.67 -23.64 -12.76
N LEU A 177 -18.19 -22.51 -13.22
CA LEU A 177 -19.21 -22.48 -14.26
C LEU A 177 -18.69 -23.04 -15.59
N HIS A 178 -17.48 -22.65 -16.01
CA HIS A 178 -16.86 -23.19 -17.22
C HIS A 178 -16.60 -24.70 -17.11
N GLN A 179 -16.15 -25.19 -15.95
CA GLN A 179 -15.99 -26.63 -15.72
C GLN A 179 -17.32 -27.38 -15.85
N PHE A 180 -18.37 -26.87 -15.22
CA PHE A 180 -19.70 -27.44 -15.31
C PHE A 180 -20.20 -27.50 -16.77
N LEU A 181 -20.08 -26.39 -17.51
CA LEU A 181 -20.51 -26.34 -18.92
C LEU A 181 -19.73 -27.32 -19.80
N TYR A 182 -18.43 -27.45 -19.58
CA TYR A 182 -17.57 -28.39 -20.31
C TYR A 182 -17.91 -29.86 -19.98
N GLU A 183 -18.24 -30.15 -18.73
CA GLU A 183 -18.71 -31.49 -18.34
C GLU A 183 -20.06 -31.81 -18.97
N GLU A 184 -21.00 -30.87 -18.94
CA GLU A 184 -22.33 -31.03 -19.53
C GLU A 184 -22.27 -31.23 -21.05
N GLU A 185 -21.48 -30.42 -21.76
CA GLU A 185 -21.26 -30.57 -23.20
C GLU A 185 -20.70 -31.95 -23.55
N ARG A 186 -19.69 -32.42 -22.80
CA ARG A 186 -19.11 -33.77 -23.02
C ARG A 186 -20.13 -34.87 -22.79
N ASN A 187 -20.96 -34.76 -21.75
CA ASN A 187 -21.98 -35.77 -21.45
C ASN A 187 -23.02 -35.82 -22.56
N LEU A 188 -23.53 -34.67 -23.01
CA LEU A 188 -24.50 -34.60 -24.10
C LEU A 188 -23.95 -35.18 -25.41
N LEU A 189 -22.69 -34.90 -25.74
CA LEU A 189 -22.03 -35.47 -26.92
C LEU A 189 -21.85 -36.99 -26.81
N ALA A 190 -21.55 -37.50 -25.61
CA ALA A 190 -21.43 -38.94 -25.37
C ALA A 190 -22.78 -39.65 -25.50
N ASP A 191 -23.85 -39.07 -24.94
CA ASP A 191 -25.20 -39.60 -25.04
C ASP A 191 -25.68 -39.63 -26.50
N LEU A 192 -25.46 -38.54 -27.25
CA LEU A 192 -25.77 -38.49 -28.67
C LEU A 192 -25.02 -39.57 -29.45
N LYS A 193 -23.71 -39.72 -29.20
CA LYS A 193 -22.90 -40.74 -29.86
C LYS A 193 -23.46 -42.15 -29.61
N LYS A 194 -23.80 -42.45 -28.35
CA LYS A 194 -24.38 -43.74 -27.97
C LYS A 194 -25.72 -44.00 -28.67
N GLU A 195 -26.60 -43.00 -28.70
CA GLU A 195 -27.90 -43.10 -29.38
C GLU A 195 -27.73 -43.36 -30.89
N MET A 196 -26.76 -42.69 -31.53
CA MET A 196 -26.45 -42.93 -32.94
C MET A 196 -25.88 -44.33 -33.18
N GLU A 197 -24.96 -44.80 -32.33
CA GLU A 197 -24.40 -46.16 -32.42
C GLU A 197 -25.48 -47.25 -32.28
N GLU A 198 -26.42 -47.08 -31.34
CA GLU A 198 -27.57 -47.97 -31.17
C GLU A 198 -28.50 -47.96 -32.40
N LYS A 199 -28.80 -46.78 -32.95
CA LYS A 199 -29.61 -46.65 -34.17
C LYS A 199 -28.93 -47.30 -35.38
N GLU A 200 -27.63 -47.07 -35.56
CA GLU A 200 -26.86 -47.69 -36.63
C GLU A 200 -26.84 -49.22 -36.51
N GLN A 201 -26.68 -49.73 -35.29
CA GLN A 201 -26.69 -51.18 -35.05
C GLN A 201 -28.06 -51.79 -35.40
N ASN A 202 -29.14 -51.16 -34.97
CA ASN A 202 -30.50 -51.60 -35.32
C ASN A 202 -30.74 -51.58 -36.85
N MET A 203 -30.20 -50.58 -37.56
CA MET A 203 -30.30 -50.52 -39.02
C MET A 203 -29.51 -51.64 -39.70
N ARG A 204 -28.29 -51.96 -39.22
CA ARG A 204 -27.49 -53.07 -39.74
C ARG A 204 -28.20 -54.42 -39.55
N GLU A 205 -28.78 -54.66 -38.38
CA GLU A 205 -29.54 -55.89 -38.12
C GLU A 205 -30.78 -56.00 -39.03
N MET A 206 -31.48 -54.89 -39.28
CA MET A 206 -32.59 -54.85 -40.23
C MET A 206 -32.13 -55.13 -41.67
N GLU A 207 -31.01 -54.57 -42.09
CA GLU A 207 -30.42 -54.82 -43.40
C GLU A 207 -30.06 -56.30 -43.57
N GLU A 208 -29.43 -56.92 -42.57
CA GLU A 208 -29.12 -58.36 -42.57
C GLU A 208 -30.37 -59.22 -42.73
N ASN A 209 -31.45 -58.90 -42.01
CA ASN A 209 -32.73 -59.60 -42.16
C ASN A 209 -33.30 -59.47 -43.58
N ILE A 210 -33.25 -58.27 -44.17
CA ILE A 210 -33.70 -58.04 -45.56
C ILE A 210 -32.85 -58.86 -46.54
N VAL A 211 -31.53 -58.89 -46.36
CA VAL A 211 -30.64 -59.71 -47.19
C VAL A 211 -30.99 -61.19 -47.07
N GLN A 212 -31.26 -61.69 -45.86
CA GLN A 212 -31.70 -63.08 -45.66
C GLN A 212 -33.01 -63.37 -46.40
N ASP A 213 -34.02 -62.52 -46.26
CA ASP A 213 -35.30 -62.66 -46.96
C ASP A 213 -35.11 -62.64 -48.49
N LEU A 214 -34.28 -61.72 -49.00
CA LEU A 214 -33.94 -61.64 -50.43
C LEU A 214 -33.27 -62.93 -50.92
N THR A 215 -32.34 -63.52 -50.15
CA THR A 215 -31.70 -64.79 -50.52
C THR A 215 -32.69 -65.95 -50.52
N TYR A 216 -33.61 -66.01 -49.55
CA TYR A 216 -34.66 -67.02 -49.50
C TYR A 216 -35.61 -66.93 -50.71
N VAL A 217 -36.08 -65.71 -51.02
CA VAL A 217 -36.94 -65.45 -52.18
C VAL A 217 -36.20 -65.79 -53.47
N SER A 218 -34.94 -65.37 -53.62
CA SER A 218 -34.13 -65.66 -54.82
C SER A 218 -33.93 -67.16 -55.02
N LYS A 219 -33.68 -67.91 -53.94
CA LYS A 219 -33.58 -69.38 -54.00
C LYS A 219 -34.91 -70.00 -54.41
N THR A 220 -36.02 -69.55 -53.83
CA THR A 220 -37.35 -70.05 -54.19
C THR A 220 -37.70 -69.77 -55.66
N ILE A 221 -37.34 -68.58 -56.17
CA ILE A 221 -37.48 -68.23 -57.59
C ILE A 221 -36.67 -69.21 -58.45
N THR A 222 -35.40 -69.47 -58.08
CA THR A 222 -34.52 -70.41 -58.80
C THR A 222 -35.10 -71.82 -58.80
N ASP A 223 -35.58 -72.30 -57.65
CA ASP A 223 -36.20 -73.63 -57.51
C ASP A 223 -37.47 -73.76 -58.36
N ILE A 224 -38.26 -72.68 -58.49
CA ILE A 224 -39.44 -72.64 -59.36
C ILE A 224 -39.02 -72.61 -60.84
N GLN A 225 -38.04 -71.79 -61.22
CA GLN A 225 -37.53 -71.71 -62.58
C GLN A 225 -36.99 -73.07 -63.06
N GLN A 226 -36.19 -73.76 -62.23
CA GLN A 226 -35.67 -75.10 -62.54
C GLN A 226 -36.80 -76.11 -62.80
N LYS A 227 -37.86 -76.09 -61.99
CA LYS A 227 -39.03 -76.97 -62.22
C LYS A 227 -39.80 -76.64 -63.49
N LEU A 228 -39.84 -75.36 -63.90
CA LEU A 228 -40.49 -74.96 -65.15
C LEU A 228 -39.69 -75.42 -66.38
N ASP A 229 -38.37 -75.57 -66.25
CA ASP A 229 -37.47 -76.02 -67.33
C ASP A 229 -37.36 -77.56 -67.42
N GLU A 230 -37.97 -78.33 -66.51
CA GLU A 230 -38.01 -79.80 -66.57
C GLU A 230 -38.92 -80.30 -67.71
N GLU A 231 -38.51 -81.36 -68.42
CA GLU A 231 -39.32 -81.97 -69.49
C GLU A 231 -40.74 -82.31 -69.00
N ASP A 232 -41.76 -81.98 -69.79
CA ASP A 232 -43.20 -82.05 -69.43
C ASP A 232 -43.62 -83.39 -68.79
N GLN A 233 -43.01 -84.50 -69.21
CA GLN A 233 -43.29 -85.83 -68.66
C GLN A 233 -42.77 -85.99 -67.21
N ILE A 234 -41.61 -85.43 -66.88
CA ILE A 234 -40.99 -85.48 -65.56
C ILE A 234 -41.74 -84.52 -64.61
N PHE A 235 -42.04 -83.32 -65.09
CA PHE A 235 -42.80 -82.31 -64.34
C PHE A 235 -44.18 -82.85 -63.87
N LEU A 236 -44.91 -83.54 -64.75
CA LEU A 236 -46.22 -84.11 -64.45
C LEU A 236 -46.17 -85.30 -63.47
N MET A 237 -45.15 -86.16 -63.53
CA MET A 237 -45.00 -87.30 -62.62
C MET A 237 -44.66 -86.86 -61.18
N VAL A 238 -43.79 -85.86 -61.03
CA VAL A 238 -43.37 -85.35 -59.72
C VAL A 238 -44.49 -84.55 -59.04
N THR A 239 -45.24 -83.75 -59.81
CA THR A 239 -46.30 -82.88 -59.27
C THR A 239 -47.56 -83.68 -58.87
N ARG A 240 -47.98 -84.69 -59.65
CA ARG A 240 -49.12 -85.54 -59.29
C ARG A 240 -48.88 -86.38 -58.03
N ARG A 241 -47.64 -86.78 -57.77
CA ARG A 241 -47.29 -87.61 -56.60
C ARG A 241 -47.37 -86.84 -55.27
N LYS A 242 -47.22 -85.51 -55.29
CA LYS A 242 -47.39 -84.63 -54.11
C LYS A 242 -48.83 -84.22 -53.83
N LEU A 243 -49.75 -84.40 -54.78
CA LEU A 243 -51.18 -84.06 -54.62
C LEU A 243 -52.06 -85.27 -54.24
N LEU A 244 -51.47 -86.46 -54.17
CA LEU A 244 -52.16 -87.73 -53.85
C LEU A 244 -51.84 -88.25 -52.43
N PHE A 245 -51.19 -87.45 -51.58
CA PHE A 245 -51.01 -87.69 -50.15
C PHE A 245 -51.34 -86.43 -49.37
#